data_AF-A0A961NM24-F1
#
_entry.id   AF-A0A961NM24-F1
#
_cell.length_a   1.000
_cell.length_b   1.000
_cell.length_c   1.000
_cell.angle_alpha   90.00
_cell.angle_beta   90.00
_cell.angle_gamma   90.00
#
_symmetry.space_group_name_H-M   'P 1'
#
loop_
_entity.id
_entity.type
_entity.pdbx_description
1 polymer ?
#
loop_
_entity_poly.entity_id
_entity_poly.type
_entity_poly.pdbx_seq_one_letter_code
_entity_poly.pdbx_strand_id
1 'polypeptide(L)'
;MSDYNTALELLERIRKLNESETEDPLPTSEDLYRHHAADFINSEERMRSLLAALAAAHSVFTVHLVEPDEEHDVDGVFGYIVADIGLVRKLESHANRKLESLYEQQFYKRKSAAGICRELLPQARMYNNTPLGRALNLSIMTQQYIHLLTEDAMQYTDSWKIKRLKEELGETDSVSADPDDTQAAIADDMDTGVPTTAQQTGAPLIDSGLDLDDNPNDNADRFTSMPGEEDHRRALDESTARPGPTRVDDDRSSWGKAVRKYGVNFLLRMHLRRNEFEKISWLIKTGRITNPGDLRFIRDTAREMETRSQTDMALQPFKNDLIDLRRNAQRKLSQTHS
;
A
#
# COMPACT_ATOMS: atom_id res chain seq x y z
N MET A 1 5.19 -5.00 -33.81
CA MET A 1 4.60 -6.05 -32.95
C MET A 1 3.10 -5.86 -32.93
N SER A 2 2.29 -6.92 -32.94
CA SER A 2 0.87 -6.77 -32.62
C SER A 2 0.72 -6.34 -31.17
N ASP A 3 -0.42 -5.75 -30.82
CA ASP A 3 -0.69 -5.30 -29.46
C ASP A 3 -0.75 -6.48 -28.48
N TYR A 4 -1.20 -7.64 -28.93
CA TYR A 4 -1.14 -8.89 -28.15
C TYR A 4 0.28 -9.29 -27.76
N ASN A 5 1.21 -9.31 -28.73
CA ASN A 5 2.61 -9.63 -28.45
C ASN A 5 3.27 -8.58 -27.54
N THR A 6 2.87 -7.32 -27.68
CA THR A 6 3.36 -6.23 -26.82
C THR A 6 2.84 -6.38 -25.39
N ALA A 7 1.58 -6.78 -25.22
CA ALA A 7 0.96 -7.04 -23.92
C ALA A 7 1.61 -8.23 -23.20
N LEU A 8 1.94 -9.30 -23.92
CA LEU A 8 2.63 -10.46 -23.36
C LEU A 8 4.05 -10.11 -22.89
N GLU A 9 4.80 -9.34 -23.68
CA GLU A 9 6.14 -8.88 -23.28
C GLU A 9 6.07 -8.00 -22.03
N LEU A 10 5.09 -7.09 -21.96
CA LEU A 10 4.85 -6.26 -20.78
C LEU A 10 4.50 -7.10 -19.55
N LEU A 11 3.63 -8.11 -19.71
CA LEU A 11 3.24 -9.03 -18.64
C LEU A 11 4.46 -9.79 -18.09
N GLU A 12 5.31 -10.31 -18.99
CA GLU A 12 6.53 -11.02 -18.61
C GLU A 12 7.52 -10.10 -17.88
N ARG A 13 7.56 -8.82 -18.26
CA ARG A 13 8.38 -7.82 -17.56
C ARG A 13 7.87 -7.57 -16.14
N ILE A 14 6.56 -7.42 -15.97
CA ILE A 14 5.93 -7.26 -14.64
C ILE A 14 6.17 -8.51 -13.79
N ARG A 15 6.05 -9.71 -14.38
CA ARG A 15 6.35 -10.99 -13.70
C ARG A 15 7.76 -11.01 -13.13
N LYS A 16 8.77 -10.70 -13.94
CA LYS A 16 10.18 -10.66 -13.51
C LYS A 16 10.42 -9.67 -12.37
N LEU A 17 9.73 -8.53 -12.37
CA LEU A 17 9.82 -7.55 -11.29
C LEU A 17 9.15 -8.05 -10.01
N ASN A 18 7.97 -8.65 -10.10
CA ASN A 18 7.28 -9.24 -8.95
C ASN A 18 8.03 -10.45 -8.35
N GLU A 19 8.80 -11.17 -9.17
CA GLU A 19 9.66 -12.28 -8.72
C GLU A 19 10.97 -11.79 -8.08
N SER A 20 11.38 -10.55 -8.35
CA SER A 20 12.63 -10.02 -7.82
C SER A 20 12.54 -9.81 -6.31
N GLU A 21 13.59 -10.18 -5.58
CA GLU A 21 13.71 -9.94 -4.13
C GLU A 21 14.13 -8.49 -3.79
N THR A 22 13.75 -7.54 -4.64
CA THR A 22 14.06 -6.12 -4.45
C THR A 22 13.22 -5.52 -3.32
N GLU A 23 13.67 -4.39 -2.76
CA GLU A 23 13.00 -3.72 -1.64
C GLU A 23 11.56 -3.26 -1.96
N ASP A 24 11.28 -3.03 -3.24
CA ASP A 24 9.98 -2.63 -3.78
C ASP A 24 9.62 -3.48 -5.03
N PRO A 25 9.05 -4.69 -4.84
CA PRO A 25 8.75 -5.61 -5.95
C PRO A 25 7.49 -5.24 -6.75
N LEU A 26 6.85 -4.10 -6.44
CA LEU A 26 5.67 -3.61 -7.14
C LEU A 26 6.03 -2.48 -8.10
N PRO A 27 6.10 -2.76 -9.40
CA PRO A 27 6.37 -1.73 -10.38
C PRO A 27 5.16 -0.81 -10.51
N THR A 28 5.42 0.49 -10.60
CA THR A 28 4.41 1.52 -10.85
C THR A 28 4.28 1.81 -12.34
N SER A 29 3.22 2.50 -12.76
CA SER A 29 3.06 2.90 -14.18
C SER A 29 4.26 3.71 -14.67
N GLU A 30 4.71 4.68 -13.88
CA GLU A 30 5.86 5.53 -14.22
C GLU A 30 7.15 4.71 -14.31
N ASP A 31 7.38 3.79 -13.37
CA ASP A 31 8.56 2.91 -13.33
C ASP A 31 8.57 1.94 -14.52
N LEU A 32 7.43 1.32 -14.83
CA LEU A 32 7.28 0.46 -16.00
C LEU A 32 7.63 1.20 -17.28
N TYR A 33 7.06 2.39 -17.48
CA TYR A 33 7.30 3.16 -18.69
C TYR A 33 8.77 3.57 -18.81
N ARG A 34 9.33 4.19 -17.77
CA ARG A 34 10.67 4.82 -17.86
C ARG A 34 11.81 3.81 -17.87
N HIS A 35 11.67 2.70 -17.16
CA HIS A 35 12.78 1.79 -16.90
C HIS A 35 12.62 0.42 -17.56
N HIS A 36 11.40 0.01 -17.91
CA HIS A 36 11.13 -1.38 -18.28
C HIS A 36 10.44 -1.58 -19.61
N ALA A 37 9.80 -0.55 -20.18
CA ALA A 37 9.02 -0.64 -21.41
C ALA A 37 9.34 0.44 -22.46
N ALA A 38 10.23 1.39 -22.16
CA ALA A 38 10.60 2.48 -23.09
C ALA A 38 11.21 2.01 -24.41
N ASP A 39 11.75 0.79 -24.45
CA ASP A 39 12.40 0.17 -25.59
C ASP A 39 11.42 -0.45 -26.60
N PHE A 40 10.19 -0.79 -26.18
CA PHE A 40 9.17 -1.40 -27.05
C PHE A 40 7.79 -0.74 -27.01
N ILE A 41 7.55 0.21 -26.09
CA ILE A 41 6.33 1.02 -26.02
C ILE A 41 6.63 2.49 -26.26
N ASN A 42 6.13 2.99 -27.39
CA ASN A 42 6.46 4.34 -27.88
C ASN A 42 5.59 5.46 -27.26
N SER A 43 4.54 5.11 -26.50
CA SER A 43 3.61 6.08 -25.91
C SER A 43 3.10 5.60 -24.55
N GLU A 44 3.06 6.50 -23.58
CA GLU A 44 2.51 6.24 -22.25
C GLU A 44 1.00 5.93 -22.29
N GLU A 45 0.27 6.54 -23.22
CA GLU A 45 -1.15 6.24 -23.43
C GLU A 45 -1.36 4.80 -23.90
N ARG A 46 -0.51 4.33 -24.82
CA ARG A 46 -0.52 2.92 -25.28
C ARG A 46 -0.17 1.96 -24.15
N MET A 47 0.76 2.33 -23.27
CA MET A 47 1.06 1.50 -22.10
C MET A 47 -0.15 1.40 -21.16
N ARG A 48 -0.82 2.52 -20.88
CA ARG A 48 -2.03 2.54 -20.04
C ARG A 48 -3.14 1.68 -20.64
N SER A 49 -3.36 1.76 -21.95
CA SER A 49 -4.39 0.93 -22.61
C SER A 49 -4.05 -0.57 -22.53
N LEU A 50 -2.78 -0.95 -22.72
CA LEU A 50 -2.34 -2.34 -22.59
C LEU A 50 -2.46 -2.85 -21.14
N LEU A 51 -2.10 -2.02 -20.15
CA LEU A 51 -2.27 -2.37 -18.72
C LEU A 51 -3.75 -2.54 -18.36
N ALA A 52 -4.62 -1.68 -18.90
CA ALA A 52 -6.07 -1.81 -18.72
C ALA A 52 -6.60 -3.11 -19.35
N ALA A 53 -6.15 -3.46 -20.56
CA ALA A 53 -6.51 -4.72 -21.21
C ALA A 53 -6.00 -5.94 -20.42
N LEU A 54 -4.77 -5.91 -19.90
CA LEU A 54 -4.21 -6.97 -19.04
C LEU A 54 -4.98 -7.13 -17.73
N ALA A 55 -5.45 -6.02 -17.14
CA ALA A 55 -6.28 -6.04 -15.95
C ALA A 55 -7.68 -6.63 -16.24
N ALA A 56 -8.32 -6.18 -17.33
CA ALA A 56 -9.61 -6.71 -17.79
C ALA A 56 -9.54 -8.21 -18.17
N ALA A 57 -8.38 -8.67 -18.64
CA ALA A 57 -8.10 -10.08 -18.94
C ALA A 57 -7.71 -10.92 -17.72
N HIS A 58 -7.79 -10.38 -16.50
CA HIS A 58 -7.40 -11.07 -15.26
C HIS A 58 -5.95 -11.57 -15.27
N SER A 59 -5.08 -10.94 -16.06
CA SER A 59 -3.66 -11.29 -16.13
C SER A 59 -2.85 -10.51 -15.09
N VAL A 60 -3.32 -9.32 -14.71
CA VAL A 60 -2.67 -8.41 -13.76
C VAL A 60 -3.71 -7.81 -12.80
N PHE A 61 -3.38 -7.75 -11.52
CA PHE A 61 -4.09 -6.95 -10.53
C PHE A 61 -3.51 -5.54 -10.44
N THR A 62 -4.40 -4.57 -10.31
CA THR A 62 -4.04 -3.16 -10.08
C THR A 62 -4.26 -2.81 -8.62
N VAL A 63 -3.21 -2.38 -7.94
CA VAL A 63 -3.22 -1.94 -6.54
C VAL A 63 -3.07 -0.44 -6.47
N HIS A 64 -3.96 0.24 -5.75
CA HIS A 64 -3.82 1.66 -5.45
C HIS A 64 -2.84 1.86 -4.29
N LEU A 65 -1.53 1.98 -4.55
CA LEU A 65 -0.53 2.15 -3.48
C LEU A 65 -0.75 3.44 -2.68
N VAL A 66 -1.19 4.50 -3.34
CA VAL A 66 -1.56 5.79 -2.74
C VAL A 66 -2.90 6.20 -3.32
N GLU A 67 -3.89 6.44 -2.45
CA GLU A 67 -5.17 7.00 -2.88
C GLU A 67 -4.97 8.45 -3.31
N PRO A 68 -5.57 8.88 -4.43
CA PRO A 68 -5.51 10.27 -4.84
C PRO A 68 -6.13 11.16 -3.76
N ASP A 69 -5.44 12.25 -3.43
CA ASP A 69 -5.90 13.21 -2.44
C ASP A 69 -6.02 14.58 -3.10
N GLU A 70 -7.25 14.93 -3.47
CA GLU A 70 -7.57 16.21 -4.12
C GLU A 70 -7.26 17.41 -3.21
N GLU A 71 -7.33 17.23 -1.88
CA GLU A 71 -7.06 18.31 -0.91
C GLU A 71 -5.57 18.65 -0.85
N HIS A 72 -4.71 17.66 -1.13
CA HIS A 72 -3.25 17.79 -1.05
C HIS A 72 -2.55 17.77 -2.43
N ASP A 73 -3.30 17.77 -3.53
CA ASP A 73 -2.78 17.69 -4.92
C ASP A 73 -1.83 16.48 -5.12
N VAL A 74 -2.20 15.33 -4.55
CA VAL A 74 -1.42 14.09 -4.65
C VAL A 74 -2.08 13.18 -5.68
N ASP A 75 -1.36 12.95 -6.79
CA ASP A 75 -1.74 11.96 -7.79
C ASP A 75 -1.71 10.54 -7.21
N GLY A 76 -2.77 9.77 -7.50
CA GLY A 76 -2.85 8.37 -7.09
C GLY A 76 -1.75 7.53 -7.74
N VAL A 77 -1.10 6.67 -6.96
CA VAL A 77 -0.04 5.79 -7.46
C VAL A 77 -0.56 4.37 -7.59
N PHE A 78 -0.49 3.82 -8.80
CA PHE A 78 -0.91 2.45 -9.10
C PHE A 78 0.30 1.53 -9.16
N GLY A 79 0.20 0.36 -8.53
CA GLY A 79 1.13 -0.76 -8.64
C GLY A 79 0.50 -1.95 -9.35
N TYR A 80 1.30 -2.72 -10.06
CA TYR A 80 0.85 -3.86 -10.86
C TYR A 80 1.40 -5.18 -10.34
N ILE A 81 0.54 -6.18 -10.21
CA ILE A 81 0.88 -7.52 -9.73
C ILE A 81 0.36 -8.56 -10.73
N VAL A 82 1.18 -9.52 -11.14
CA VAL A 82 0.70 -10.65 -11.95
C VAL A 82 -0.30 -11.50 -11.16
N ALA A 83 -1.43 -11.86 -11.79
CA ALA A 83 -2.48 -12.68 -11.22
C ALA A 83 -2.09 -14.18 -11.17
N ASP A 84 -1.09 -14.49 -10.36
CA ASP A 84 -0.61 -15.83 -10.07
C ASP A 84 -0.59 -16.06 -8.55
N ILE A 85 -1.21 -17.14 -8.09
CA ILE A 85 -1.36 -17.38 -6.65
C ILE A 85 -0.02 -17.57 -5.93
N GLY A 86 0.97 -18.14 -6.60
CA GLY A 86 2.32 -18.32 -6.05
C GLY A 86 3.03 -16.98 -5.86
N LEU A 87 2.96 -16.10 -6.87
CA LEU A 87 3.52 -14.76 -6.80
C LEU A 87 2.81 -13.88 -5.78
N VAL A 88 1.48 -13.88 -5.77
CA VAL A 88 0.71 -13.06 -4.81
C VAL A 88 1.00 -13.49 -3.37
N ARG A 89 1.14 -14.79 -3.07
CA ARG A 89 1.53 -15.26 -1.73
C ARG A 89 2.93 -14.84 -1.30
N LYS A 90 3.89 -14.81 -2.25
CA LYS A 90 5.23 -14.30 -1.99
C LYS A 90 5.19 -12.81 -1.66
N LEU A 91 4.44 -12.03 -2.45
CA LEU A 91 4.25 -10.60 -2.23
C LEU A 91 3.52 -10.31 -0.91
N GLU A 92 2.50 -11.09 -0.56
CA GLU A 92 1.81 -11.01 0.73
C GLU A 92 2.80 -11.21 1.89
N SER A 93 3.63 -12.25 1.81
CA SER A 93 4.65 -12.53 2.83
C SER A 93 5.66 -11.38 2.98
N HIS A 94 6.08 -10.79 1.86
CA HIS A 94 6.96 -9.62 1.85
C HIS A 94 6.28 -8.38 2.45
N ALA A 95 5.06 -8.09 2.02
CA ALA A 95 4.26 -6.96 2.52
C ALA A 95 4.02 -7.07 4.02
N ASN A 96 3.65 -8.25 4.51
CA ASN A 96 3.43 -8.50 5.93
C ASN A 96 4.68 -8.27 6.78
N ARG A 97 5.85 -8.75 6.34
CA ARG A 97 7.12 -8.48 7.04
C ARG A 97 7.47 -6.99 7.06
N LYS A 98 7.26 -6.30 5.93
CA LYS A 98 7.50 -4.85 5.82
C LYS A 98 6.55 -4.06 6.73
N LEU A 99 5.27 -4.44 6.78
CA LEU A 99 4.24 -3.86 7.64
C LEU A 99 4.59 -4.03 9.12
N GLU A 100 4.93 -5.25 9.55
CA GLU A 100 5.33 -5.55 10.93
C GLU A 100 6.56 -4.74 11.36
N SER A 101 7.57 -4.66 10.48
CA SER A 101 8.79 -3.89 10.74
C SER A 101 8.49 -2.39 10.88
N LEU A 102 7.71 -1.81 9.97
CA LEU A 102 7.34 -0.39 10.01
C LEU A 102 6.47 -0.06 11.23
N TYR A 103 5.56 -0.96 11.59
CA TYR A 103 4.72 -0.80 12.77
C TYR A 103 5.55 -0.86 14.06
N GLU A 104 6.46 -1.83 14.19
CA GLU A 104 7.37 -1.91 15.35
C GLU A 104 8.23 -0.65 15.47
N GLN A 105 8.74 -0.12 14.35
CA GLN A 105 9.53 1.11 14.34
C GLN A 105 8.72 2.35 14.76
N GLN A 106 7.45 2.43 14.38
CA GLN A 106 6.60 3.59 14.65
C GLN A 106 6.01 3.57 16.06
N PHE A 107 5.57 2.42 16.54
CA PHE A 107 4.83 2.27 17.80
C PHE A 107 5.63 1.57 18.91
N TYR A 108 6.86 1.12 18.63
CA TYR A 108 7.71 0.35 19.56
C TYR A 108 7.03 -0.89 20.13
N LYS A 109 6.10 -1.46 19.36
CA LYS A 109 5.28 -2.62 19.73
C LYS A 109 5.29 -3.63 18.61
N ARG A 110 5.52 -4.89 18.96
CA ARG A 110 5.39 -6.01 18.02
C ARG A 110 3.94 -6.47 17.96
N LYS A 111 3.46 -6.66 16.74
CA LYS A 111 2.14 -7.22 16.45
C LYS A 111 2.22 -7.93 15.11
N SER A 112 1.44 -8.98 14.92
CA SER A 112 1.35 -9.66 13.62
C SER A 112 0.66 -8.77 12.59
N ALA A 113 1.00 -8.93 11.31
CA ALA A 113 0.40 -8.19 10.20
C ALA A 113 -1.15 -8.22 10.26
N ALA A 114 -1.76 -9.39 10.49
CA ALA A 114 -3.22 -9.51 10.63
C ALA A 114 -3.79 -8.69 11.80
N GLY A 115 -3.05 -8.60 12.91
CA GLY A 115 -3.42 -7.77 14.06
C GLY A 115 -3.25 -6.28 13.80
N ILE A 116 -2.23 -5.90 13.02
CA ILE A 116 -1.98 -4.51 12.58
C ILE A 116 -3.09 -4.09 11.61
N CYS A 117 -3.42 -4.92 10.61
CA CYS A 117 -4.50 -4.66 9.67
C CYS A 117 -5.82 -4.37 10.41
N ARG A 118 -6.23 -5.23 11.35
CA ARG A 118 -7.47 -5.01 12.13
C ARG A 118 -7.47 -3.72 12.96
N GLU A 119 -6.31 -3.26 13.41
CA GLU A 119 -6.18 -2.06 14.24
C GLU A 119 -6.15 -0.77 13.40
N LEU A 120 -5.40 -0.77 12.30
CA LEU A 120 -5.18 0.41 11.48
C LEU A 120 -6.23 0.58 10.38
N LEU A 121 -6.95 -0.47 9.98
CA LEU A 121 -7.95 -0.42 8.92
C LEU A 121 -9.04 0.66 9.14
N PRO A 122 -9.62 0.85 10.33
CA PRO A 122 -10.61 1.91 10.57
C PRO A 122 -10.06 3.33 10.34
N GLN A 123 -8.73 3.50 10.40
CA GLN A 123 -8.04 4.77 10.25
C GLN A 123 -7.10 4.77 9.03
N ALA A 124 -7.29 3.86 8.08
CA ALA A 124 -6.36 3.65 6.96
C ALA A 124 -6.06 4.94 6.18
N ARG A 125 -7.06 5.81 6.01
CA ARG A 125 -6.92 7.12 5.35
C ARG A 125 -5.88 8.02 6.01
N MET A 126 -5.74 7.98 7.34
CA MET A 126 -4.75 8.79 8.07
C MET A 126 -3.31 8.37 7.75
N TYR A 127 -3.12 7.14 7.29
CA TYR A 127 -1.83 6.60 6.91
C TYR A 127 -1.61 6.64 5.39
N ASN A 128 -2.53 7.22 4.61
CA ASN A 128 -2.36 7.35 3.17
C ASN A 128 -1.04 8.06 2.85
N ASN A 129 -0.39 7.64 1.77
CA ASN A 129 0.92 8.16 1.33
C ASN A 129 2.09 7.98 2.34
N THR A 130 1.90 7.25 3.46
CA THR A 130 3.00 6.89 4.37
C THR A 130 3.59 5.52 4.02
N PRO A 131 4.87 5.22 4.33
CA PRO A 131 5.42 3.88 4.14
C PRO A 131 4.62 2.80 4.86
N LEU A 132 4.11 3.11 6.07
CA LEU A 132 3.27 2.22 6.84
C LEU A 132 1.93 1.96 6.15
N GLY A 133 1.26 3.00 5.66
CA GLY A 133 -0.01 2.89 4.94
C GLY A 133 0.13 2.16 3.60
N ARG A 134 1.22 2.40 2.85
CA ARG A 134 1.52 1.67 1.61
C ARG A 134 1.69 0.17 1.88
N ALA A 135 2.43 -0.20 2.92
CA ALA A 135 2.60 -1.59 3.34
C ALA A 135 1.28 -2.21 3.84
N LEU A 136 0.50 -1.45 4.63
CA LEU A 136 -0.81 -1.84 5.13
C LEU A 136 -1.76 -2.16 3.97
N ASN A 137 -1.87 -1.25 3.00
CA ASN A 137 -2.75 -1.44 1.86
C ASN A 137 -2.33 -2.65 1.04
N LEU A 138 -1.03 -2.80 0.77
CA LEU A 138 -0.53 -3.95 0.04
C LEU A 138 -0.81 -5.28 0.76
N SER A 139 -0.65 -5.34 2.08
CA SER A 139 -1.00 -6.51 2.89
C SER A 139 -2.48 -6.86 2.79
N ILE A 140 -3.37 -5.86 2.83
CA ILE A 140 -4.82 -6.08 2.72
C ILE A 140 -5.18 -6.54 1.31
N MET A 141 -4.69 -5.86 0.28
CA MET A 141 -5.03 -6.16 -1.11
C MET A 141 -4.51 -7.52 -1.55
N THR A 142 -3.27 -7.87 -1.18
CA THR A 142 -2.72 -9.21 -1.51
C THR A 142 -3.52 -10.33 -0.84
N GLN A 143 -3.98 -10.12 0.39
CA GLN A 143 -4.88 -11.07 1.06
C GLN A 143 -6.22 -11.22 0.31
N GLN A 144 -6.81 -10.12 -0.14
CA GLN A 144 -8.05 -10.15 -0.95
C GLN A 144 -7.83 -10.83 -2.31
N TYR A 145 -6.71 -10.59 -2.98
CA TYR A 145 -6.40 -11.24 -4.25
C TYR A 145 -6.19 -12.75 -4.10
N ILE A 146 -5.56 -13.21 -3.02
CA ILE A 146 -5.44 -14.64 -2.76
C ILE A 146 -6.82 -15.28 -2.59
N HIS A 147 -7.72 -14.61 -1.87
CA HIS A 147 -9.10 -15.07 -1.71
C HIS A 147 -9.80 -15.15 -3.07
N LEU A 148 -9.73 -14.08 -3.86
CA LEU A 148 -10.34 -14.00 -5.18
C LEU A 148 -9.79 -15.06 -6.15
N LEU A 149 -8.47 -15.27 -6.17
CA LEU A 149 -7.82 -16.33 -6.97
C LEU A 149 -8.25 -17.74 -6.56
N THR A 150 -8.70 -17.92 -5.31
CA THR A 150 -9.15 -19.20 -4.78
C THR A 150 -10.64 -19.43 -5.05
N GLU A 151 -11.47 -18.39 -4.90
CA GLU A 151 -12.92 -18.46 -5.15
C GLU A 151 -13.24 -18.58 -6.65
N ASP A 152 -12.61 -17.75 -7.48
CA ASP A 152 -12.89 -17.66 -8.92
C ASP A 152 -11.81 -18.32 -9.78
N ALA A 153 -11.24 -19.45 -9.33
CA ALA A 153 -10.09 -20.09 -9.97
C ALA A 153 -10.22 -20.31 -11.50
N MET A 154 -11.43 -20.56 -12.00
CA MET A 154 -11.71 -20.75 -13.43
C MET A 154 -11.37 -19.50 -14.27
N GLN A 155 -11.61 -18.31 -13.73
CA GLN A 155 -11.38 -17.03 -14.40
C GLN A 155 -9.89 -16.62 -14.40
N TYR A 156 -9.03 -17.38 -13.73
CA TYR A 156 -7.59 -17.15 -13.63
C TYR A 156 -6.76 -18.23 -14.33
N THR A 157 -7.41 -19.13 -15.05
CA THR A 157 -6.74 -20.11 -15.92
C THR A 157 -6.08 -19.41 -17.11
N ASP A 158 -4.98 -19.99 -17.61
CA ASP A 158 -4.25 -19.41 -18.75
C ASP A 158 -5.13 -19.34 -20.02
N SER A 159 -5.99 -20.34 -20.23
CA SER A 159 -6.96 -20.36 -21.33
C SER A 159 -7.95 -19.21 -21.24
N TRP A 160 -8.46 -18.90 -20.04
CA TRP A 160 -9.33 -17.76 -19.81
C TRP A 160 -8.60 -16.43 -20.06
N LYS A 161 -7.42 -16.26 -19.46
CA LYS A 161 -6.59 -15.05 -19.61
C LYS A 161 -6.27 -14.75 -21.08
N ILE A 162 -5.82 -15.76 -21.83
CA ILE A 162 -5.48 -15.61 -23.25
C ILE A 162 -6.71 -15.24 -24.09
N LYS A 163 -7.82 -15.96 -23.90
CA LYS A 163 -9.07 -15.69 -24.63
C LYS A 163 -9.56 -14.28 -24.36
N ARG A 164 -9.62 -13.88 -23.09
CA ARG A 164 -10.09 -12.57 -22.66
C ARG A 164 -9.18 -11.45 -23.16
N LEU A 165 -7.86 -11.64 -23.12
CA LEU A 165 -6.90 -10.66 -23.62
C LEU A 165 -7.06 -10.42 -25.13
N LYS A 166 -7.27 -11.48 -25.92
CA LYS A 166 -7.54 -11.36 -27.36
C LYS A 166 -8.84 -10.60 -27.63
N GLU A 167 -9.90 -10.89 -26.88
CA GLU A 167 -11.19 -10.16 -26.97
C GLU A 167 -11.02 -8.67 -26.68
N GLU A 168 -10.33 -8.31 -25.60
CA GLU A 168 -10.10 -6.91 -25.20
C GLU A 168 -9.23 -6.13 -26.18
N LEU A 169 -8.32 -6.81 -26.90
CA LEU A 169 -7.49 -6.20 -27.94
C LEU A 169 -8.16 -6.20 -29.32
N GLY A 170 -9.38 -6.73 -29.45
CA GLY A 170 -10.09 -6.82 -30.72
C GLY A 170 -9.46 -7.79 -31.72
N GLU A 171 -8.56 -8.66 -31.27
CA GLU A 171 -7.99 -9.76 -32.05
C GLU A 171 -8.94 -10.98 -31.96
N THR A 172 -10.18 -10.82 -32.43
CA THR A 172 -11.05 -11.98 -32.64
C THR A 172 -10.53 -12.72 -33.87
N ASP A 173 -10.01 -13.93 -33.65
CA ASP A 173 -9.88 -14.90 -34.74
C ASP A 173 -11.25 -14.97 -35.42
N SER A 174 -11.34 -14.57 -36.68
CA SER A 174 -12.52 -14.75 -37.51
C SER A 174 -12.72 -16.24 -37.73
N VAL A 175 -13.30 -16.91 -36.74
CA VAL A 175 -13.81 -18.26 -36.89
C VAL A 175 -15.10 -18.10 -37.70
N SER A 176 -14.97 -18.30 -39.00
CA SER A 176 -16.05 -18.64 -39.90
C SER A 176 -16.90 -19.73 -39.26
N ALA A 177 -18.12 -19.38 -38.87
CA ALA A 177 -19.16 -20.33 -38.57
C ALA A 177 -19.65 -20.91 -39.91
N ASP A 178 -19.06 -22.02 -40.33
CA ASP A 178 -19.68 -22.94 -41.29
C ASP A 178 -20.24 -24.13 -40.51
N PRO A 179 -21.57 -24.29 -40.42
CA PRO A 179 -22.19 -25.51 -39.96
C PRO A 179 -22.62 -26.31 -41.20
N ASP A 180 -21.90 -27.36 -41.59
CA ASP A 180 -22.56 -28.50 -42.25
C ASP A 180 -21.72 -29.78 -42.29
N ASP A 181 -22.43 -30.88 -41.98
CA ASP A 181 -22.27 -32.26 -42.43
C ASP A 181 -20.89 -32.94 -42.43
N THR A 182 -20.75 -33.96 -41.56
CA THR A 182 -20.95 -35.36 -42.00
C THR A 182 -21.18 -36.27 -40.78
N GLN A 183 -22.41 -36.73 -40.60
CA GLN A 183 -22.70 -38.02 -39.96
C GLN A 183 -22.51 -39.15 -40.99
N ALA A 184 -21.75 -40.18 -40.63
CA ALA A 184 -21.96 -41.58 -41.01
C ALA A 184 -20.89 -42.42 -40.26
N ALA A 185 -21.23 -42.98 -39.11
CA ALA A 185 -21.77 -44.34 -38.98
C ALA A 185 -20.69 -45.42 -39.16
N ILE A 186 -20.23 -46.00 -38.04
CA ILE A 186 -20.18 -47.45 -37.88
C ILE A 186 -20.69 -47.76 -36.47
N ALA A 187 -21.88 -48.35 -36.43
CA ALA A 187 -22.45 -49.06 -35.29
C ALA A 187 -22.04 -50.54 -35.36
N ASP A 188 -21.92 -51.15 -34.18
CA ASP A 188 -22.09 -52.57 -33.80
C ASP A 188 -21.13 -52.84 -32.61
N ASP A 189 -21.49 -53.49 -31.50
CA ASP A 189 -22.69 -54.25 -31.15
C ASP A 189 -22.63 -54.59 -29.64
N MET A 190 -23.79 -54.92 -29.08
CA MET A 190 -24.12 -55.63 -27.82
C MET A 190 -24.03 -54.90 -26.47
N ASP A 191 -25.13 -54.56 -25.78
CA ASP A 191 -26.24 -55.40 -25.22
C ASP A 191 -25.74 -56.24 -24.03
N THR A 192 -26.26 -56.25 -22.80
CA THR A 192 -27.61 -56.12 -22.19
C THR A 192 -27.41 -55.65 -20.73
N GLY A 193 -28.34 -54.91 -20.11
CA GLY A 193 -29.19 -55.53 -19.07
C GLY A 193 -29.14 -54.84 -17.70
N VAL A 194 -30.20 -54.10 -17.37
CA VAL A 194 -30.64 -53.65 -16.02
C VAL A 194 -31.69 -54.72 -15.58
N PRO A 195 -31.95 -55.11 -14.29
CA PRO A 195 -32.30 -54.16 -13.21
C PRO A 195 -32.17 -54.57 -11.70
N THR A 196 -32.19 -53.55 -10.82
CA THR A 196 -33.02 -53.42 -9.59
C THR A 196 -32.80 -54.26 -8.29
N THR A 197 -32.75 -53.52 -7.15
CA THR A 197 -33.27 -53.79 -5.77
C THR A 197 -32.41 -54.44 -4.65
N ALA A 198 -32.16 -53.59 -3.64
CA ALA A 198 -32.33 -53.71 -2.17
C ALA A 198 -31.59 -54.71 -1.25
N GLN A 199 -31.14 -54.09 -0.13
CA GLN A 199 -31.28 -54.46 1.29
C GLN A 199 -30.32 -55.45 1.98
N GLN A 200 -29.75 -54.91 3.10
CA GLN A 200 -29.50 -55.54 4.41
C GLN A 200 -28.34 -56.57 4.47
N THR A 201 -27.51 -56.70 5.52
CA THR A 201 -27.59 -56.51 6.99
C THR A 201 -26.15 -56.50 7.58
N GLY A 202 -25.98 -56.01 8.81
CA GLY A 202 -24.95 -56.55 9.74
C GLY A 202 -23.93 -55.58 10.34
N ALA A 203 -24.28 -54.99 11.50
CA ALA A 203 -23.35 -54.42 12.49
C ALA A 203 -22.59 -55.58 13.25
N PRO A 204 -21.59 -55.40 14.16
CA PRO A 204 -21.55 -54.32 15.18
C PRO A 204 -20.18 -53.86 15.81
N LEU A 205 -20.31 -52.81 16.64
CA LEU A 205 -19.63 -52.49 17.93
C LEU A 205 -18.13 -52.11 18.00
N ILE A 206 -17.86 -50.95 18.62
CA ILE A 206 -17.07 -50.63 19.84
C ILE A 206 -17.06 -49.08 19.92
N ASP A 207 -17.89 -48.43 20.74
CA ASP A 207 -17.76 -48.14 22.18
C ASP A 207 -16.63 -47.16 22.55
N SER A 208 -17.03 -45.94 22.96
CA SER A 208 -16.42 -44.95 23.87
C SER A 208 -16.99 -43.58 23.46
N GLY A 209 -18.02 -43.00 24.07
CA GLY A 209 -18.19 -42.81 25.51
C GLY A 209 -17.44 -41.56 25.96
N LEU A 210 -18.04 -40.38 25.79
CA LEU A 210 -17.80 -39.18 26.61
C LEU A 210 -18.94 -38.18 26.38
N ASP A 211 -19.85 -38.16 27.34
CA ASP A 211 -20.84 -37.12 27.58
C ASP A 211 -20.16 -35.82 28.06
N LEU A 212 -20.80 -34.67 27.79
CA LEU A 212 -21.25 -33.68 28.79
C LEU A 212 -21.51 -32.30 28.14
N ASP A 213 -22.79 -31.97 28.08
CA ASP A 213 -23.45 -30.76 28.61
C ASP A 213 -23.19 -29.35 28.03
N ASP A 214 -24.29 -28.84 27.46
CA ASP A 214 -25.01 -27.60 27.80
C ASP A 214 -24.28 -26.25 27.90
N ASN A 215 -24.48 -25.48 26.81
CA ASN A 215 -25.23 -24.21 26.78
C ASN A 215 -24.65 -23.00 27.58
N PRO A 216 -25.27 -21.80 27.49
CA PRO A 216 -24.73 -20.65 26.77
C PRO A 216 -24.33 -19.52 27.73
N ASN A 217 -23.63 -18.49 27.26
CA ASN A 217 -23.56 -17.24 28.01
C ASN A 217 -23.74 -16.03 27.09
N ASP A 218 -25.02 -15.72 26.88
CA ASP A 218 -25.51 -14.35 26.73
C ASP A 218 -25.20 -13.59 28.03
N ASN A 219 -24.58 -12.42 27.91
CA ASN A 219 -24.73 -11.39 28.92
C ASN A 219 -24.80 -10.02 28.26
N ALA A 220 -26.04 -9.61 28.01
CA ALA A 220 -26.42 -8.22 27.85
C ALA A 220 -26.56 -7.54 29.23
N ASP A 221 -26.37 -6.22 29.20
CA ASP A 221 -26.84 -5.21 30.16
C ASP A 221 -26.15 -5.04 31.52
N ARG A 222 -25.43 -3.91 31.66
CA ARG A 222 -25.86 -2.74 32.47
C ARG A 222 -24.69 -1.76 32.68
N PHE A 223 -24.88 -0.48 32.34
CA PHE A 223 -24.96 0.64 33.31
C PHE A 223 -25.10 2.01 32.56
N THR A 224 -26.29 2.60 32.74
CA THR A 224 -26.62 4.01 33.02
C THR A 224 -26.48 5.14 31.97
N SER A 225 -27.66 5.70 31.67
CA SER A 225 -27.98 7.03 31.12
C SER A 225 -27.54 8.20 32.03
N MET A 226 -27.09 9.35 31.50
CA MET A 226 -27.78 10.67 31.34
C MET A 226 -26.70 11.81 31.42
N PRO A 227 -26.97 13.12 31.19
CA PRO A 227 -27.62 13.82 30.05
C PRO A 227 -26.89 15.15 29.62
N GLY A 228 -27.41 15.85 28.59
CA GLY A 228 -27.29 17.33 28.37
C GLY A 228 -26.09 17.83 27.55
N GLU A 229 -26.30 18.32 26.31
CA GLU A 229 -26.31 19.76 25.91
C GLU A 229 -24.88 20.38 25.88
N GLU A 230 -24.37 21.03 24.83
CA GLU A 230 -24.97 22.08 24.00
C GLU A 230 -24.39 22.16 22.58
N ASP A 231 -25.25 22.67 21.72
CA ASP A 231 -25.13 22.99 20.31
C ASP A 231 -24.56 24.41 20.14
N HIS A 232 -23.34 24.59 19.63
CA HIS A 232 -22.82 25.89 19.20
C HIS A 232 -22.09 25.80 17.86
N ARG A 233 -22.88 25.86 16.78
CA ARG A 233 -22.47 26.51 15.54
C ARG A 233 -22.34 28.02 15.77
N ARG A 234 -21.17 28.59 15.48
CA ARG A 234 -21.05 29.97 14.98
C ARG A 234 -20.08 30.01 13.81
N ALA A 235 -20.56 30.61 12.74
CA ALA A 235 -19.83 30.92 11.52
C ALA A 235 -18.92 32.14 11.69
N LEU A 236 -17.94 32.24 10.78
CA LEU A 236 -17.22 33.43 10.31
C LEU A 236 -16.41 34.23 11.35
N ASP A 237 -15.09 34.24 11.21
CA ASP A 237 -14.50 35.43 10.58
C ASP A 237 -13.21 35.10 9.83
N GLU A 238 -13.21 35.49 8.56
CA GLU A 238 -12.09 35.49 7.65
C GLU A 238 -11.32 36.79 7.89
N SER A 239 -10.06 36.70 8.34
CA SER A 239 -9.15 37.84 8.31
C SER A 239 -7.72 37.41 7.96
N THR A 240 -7.46 37.42 6.65
CA THR A 240 -6.27 38.00 6.03
C THR A 240 -4.99 38.10 6.90
N ALA A 241 -4.20 37.04 6.91
CA ALA A 241 -2.74 37.17 7.08
C ALA A 241 -2.11 37.26 5.68
N ARG A 242 -1.86 38.50 5.25
CA ARG A 242 -1.18 38.83 3.99
C ARG A 242 0.14 38.04 3.83
N PRO A 243 0.47 37.51 2.64
CA PRO A 243 1.82 37.07 2.35
C PRO A 243 2.71 38.30 2.18
N GLY A 244 3.60 38.54 3.14
CA GLY A 244 4.70 39.49 3.00
C GLY A 244 5.74 38.97 1.98
N PRO A 245 6.44 39.86 1.25
CA PRO A 245 6.89 39.58 -0.12
C PRO A 245 8.31 38.99 -0.24
N THR A 246 8.41 38.05 -1.19
CA THR A 246 9.56 37.73 -2.08
C THR A 246 10.91 37.34 -1.49
N ARG A 247 11.29 36.07 -1.75
CA ARG A 247 12.34 35.71 -2.72
C ARG A 247 12.24 34.19 -2.97
N VAL A 248 11.50 33.75 -3.98
CA VAL A 248 12.02 33.54 -5.36
C VAL A 248 13.43 32.96 -5.29
N ASP A 249 13.53 31.65 -5.02
CA ASP A 249 14.69 30.76 -5.33
C ASP A 249 14.56 29.34 -4.70
N ASP A 250 13.48 29.03 -3.98
CA ASP A 250 13.35 27.72 -3.29
C ASP A 250 13.10 26.52 -4.23
N ASP A 251 12.80 26.76 -5.52
CA ASP A 251 12.54 25.68 -6.47
C ASP A 251 13.80 24.97 -6.98
N ARG A 252 14.95 25.64 -6.94
CA ARG A 252 16.23 25.07 -7.37
C ARG A 252 17.06 24.49 -6.24
N SER A 253 16.75 24.87 -5.00
CA SER A 253 17.48 24.43 -3.82
C SER A 253 17.23 22.95 -3.53
N SER A 254 18.30 22.18 -3.27
CA SER A 254 18.19 20.79 -2.83
C SER A 254 17.29 20.62 -1.60
N TRP A 255 17.19 21.66 -0.75
CA TRP A 255 16.29 21.68 0.40
C TRP A 255 14.82 21.75 -0.03
N GLY A 256 14.44 22.68 -0.91
CA GLY A 256 13.05 22.84 -1.35
C GLY A 256 12.53 21.61 -2.11
N LYS A 257 13.39 20.96 -2.90
CA LYS A 257 13.07 19.66 -3.53
C LYS A 257 12.85 18.55 -2.50
N ALA A 258 13.72 18.47 -1.49
CA ALA A 258 13.60 17.48 -0.43
C ALA A 258 12.36 17.72 0.45
N VAL A 259 12.04 18.98 0.75
CA VAL A 259 10.85 19.35 1.54
C VAL A 259 9.58 18.94 0.82
N ARG A 260 9.49 19.09 -0.50
CA ARG A 260 8.34 18.60 -1.28
C ARG A 260 8.22 17.08 -1.26
N LYS A 261 9.34 16.38 -1.40
CA LYS A 261 9.33 14.90 -1.48
C LYS A 261 9.07 14.21 -0.14
N TYR A 262 9.55 14.79 0.97
CA TYR A 262 9.58 14.11 2.27
C TYR A 262 8.94 14.89 3.42
N GLY A 263 8.71 16.20 3.26
CA GLY A 263 8.23 17.08 4.32
C GLY A 263 9.32 17.57 5.27
N VAL A 264 9.11 18.75 5.87
CA VAL A 264 10.07 19.39 6.80
C VAL A 264 10.30 18.53 8.04
N ASN A 265 9.24 17.93 8.61
CA ASN A 265 9.33 17.15 9.84
C ASN A 265 10.21 15.90 9.68
N PHE A 266 10.08 15.19 8.55
CA PHE A 266 10.91 14.03 8.23
C PHE A 266 12.38 14.41 8.10
N LEU A 267 12.67 15.48 7.33
CA LEU A 267 14.04 15.94 7.12
C LEU A 267 14.70 16.38 8.43
N LEU A 268 13.96 17.05 9.31
CA LEU A 268 14.44 17.42 10.64
C LEU A 268 14.79 16.18 11.47
N ARG A 269 13.92 15.16 11.51
CA ARG A 269 14.21 13.89 12.20
C ARG A 269 15.44 13.19 11.63
N MET A 270 15.58 13.17 10.31
CA MET A 270 16.73 12.57 9.63
C MET A 270 18.04 13.28 10.00
N HIS A 271 18.08 14.62 9.93
CA HIS A 271 19.27 15.39 10.28
C HIS A 271 19.63 15.28 11.77
N LEU A 272 18.63 15.27 12.67
CA LEU A 272 18.84 15.08 14.11
C LEU A 272 19.43 13.69 14.42
N ARG A 273 18.97 12.63 13.74
CA ARG A 273 19.51 11.27 13.92
C ARG A 273 20.95 11.13 13.41
N ARG A 274 21.30 11.83 12.33
CA ARG A 274 22.65 11.84 11.75
C ARG A 274 23.60 12.81 12.45
N ASN A 275 23.17 13.45 13.54
CA ASN A 275 23.92 14.48 14.27
C ASN A 275 24.34 15.68 13.39
N GLU A 276 23.56 16.01 12.36
CA GLU A 276 23.85 17.09 11.42
C GLU A 276 23.30 18.44 11.93
N PHE A 277 23.62 18.80 13.17
CA PHE A 277 23.06 19.96 13.88
C PHE A 277 23.41 21.31 13.22
N GLU A 278 24.59 21.42 12.62
CA GLU A 278 25.03 22.62 11.90
C GLU A 278 24.12 22.94 10.71
N LYS A 279 23.69 21.92 9.96
CA LYS A 279 22.78 22.08 8.82
C LYS A 279 21.43 22.63 9.29
N ILE A 280 20.90 22.09 10.39
CA ILE A 280 19.63 22.56 10.96
C ILE A 280 19.78 24.02 11.45
N SER A 281 20.87 24.33 12.16
CA SER A 281 21.16 25.70 12.59
C SER A 281 21.25 26.68 11.41
N TRP A 282 21.88 26.27 10.30
CA TRP A 282 21.96 27.08 9.09
C TRP A 282 20.58 27.31 8.46
N LEU A 283 19.73 26.29 8.40
CA LEU A 283 18.36 26.40 7.88
C LEU A 283 17.48 27.35 8.71
N ILE A 284 17.65 27.36 10.04
CA ILE A 284 16.95 28.31 10.93
C ILE A 284 17.46 29.75 10.69
N LYS A 285 18.80 29.93 10.62
CA LYS A 285 19.42 31.25 10.43
C LYS A 285 19.07 31.87 9.08
N THR A 286 19.03 31.06 8.02
CA THR A 286 18.65 31.48 6.66
C THR A 286 17.15 31.68 6.47
N GLY A 287 16.34 31.36 7.48
CA GLY A 287 14.88 31.54 7.40
C GLY A 287 14.18 30.50 6.52
N ARG A 288 14.81 29.35 6.27
CA ARG A 288 14.18 28.22 5.56
C ARG A 288 13.28 27.37 6.46
N ILE A 289 13.47 27.48 7.77
CA ILE A 289 12.58 26.94 8.79
C ILE A 289 12.05 28.13 9.59
N THR A 290 10.81 28.49 9.33
CA THR A 290 10.10 29.63 9.97
C THR A 290 8.87 29.18 10.73
N ASN A 291 8.36 27.99 10.44
CA ASN A 291 7.16 27.46 11.07
C ASN A 291 7.37 27.30 12.59
N PRO A 292 6.52 27.90 13.44
CA PRO A 292 6.64 27.78 14.89
C PRO A 292 6.47 26.35 15.40
N GLY A 293 5.73 25.49 14.69
CA GLY A 293 5.64 24.06 15.00
C GLY A 293 6.98 23.35 14.88
N ASP A 294 7.68 23.56 13.76
CA ASP A 294 8.98 22.94 13.48
C ASP A 294 10.08 23.48 14.40
N LEU A 295 10.07 24.78 14.70
CA LEU A 295 11.01 25.38 15.64
C LEU A 295 10.80 24.87 17.08
N ARG A 296 9.56 24.61 17.50
CA ARG A 296 9.26 23.97 18.80
C ARG A 296 9.79 22.54 18.83
N PHE A 297 9.53 21.78 17.77
CA PHE A 297 10.04 20.41 17.63
C PHE A 297 11.57 20.36 17.76
N ILE A 298 12.31 21.21 17.02
CA ILE A 298 13.77 21.26 17.07
C ILE A 298 14.26 21.61 18.49
N ARG A 299 13.64 22.60 19.14
CA ARG A 299 14.01 23.01 20.51
C ARG A 299 13.82 21.87 21.51
N ASP A 300 12.68 21.19 21.46
CA ASP A 300 12.31 20.17 22.44
C ASP A 300 13.15 18.91 22.25
N THR A 301 13.38 18.49 20.99
CA THR A 301 14.27 17.36 20.69
C THR A 301 15.73 17.67 21.02
N ALA A 302 16.23 18.87 20.73
CA ALA A 302 17.60 19.26 21.10
C ALA A 302 17.79 19.27 22.63
N ARG A 303 16.78 19.68 23.39
CA ARG A 303 16.80 19.62 24.86
C ARG A 303 16.85 18.20 25.39
N GLU A 304 16.09 17.29 24.79
CA GLU A 304 16.08 15.87 25.15
C GLU A 304 17.39 15.15 24.79
N MET A 305 18.02 15.52 23.67
CA MET A 305 19.34 15.03 23.30
C MET A 305 20.45 15.60 24.20
N GLU A 306 20.33 16.87 24.64
CA GLU A 306 21.24 17.51 25.60
C GLU A 306 21.24 16.76 26.95
N THR A 307 20.07 16.39 27.48
CA THR A 307 19.99 15.64 28.74
C THR A 307 20.57 14.23 28.61
N ARG A 308 20.38 13.58 27.45
CA ARG A 308 20.96 12.25 27.15
C ARG A 308 22.46 12.28 26.90
N SER A 309 23.02 13.40 26.45
CA SER A 309 24.48 13.53 26.21
C SER A 309 25.31 13.27 27.47
N GLN A 310 24.75 13.47 28.67
CA GLN A 310 25.42 13.17 29.93
C GLN A 310 25.65 11.67 30.14
N THR A 311 24.78 10.83 29.58
CA THR A 311 24.80 9.36 29.73
C THR A 311 25.40 8.68 28.50
N ASP A 312 25.20 9.24 27.31
CA ASP A 312 25.66 8.68 26.04
C ASP A 312 26.97 9.33 25.58
N MET A 313 28.06 8.55 25.64
CA MET A 313 29.40 8.99 25.23
C MET A 313 29.49 9.39 23.74
N ALA A 314 28.60 8.89 22.87
CA ALA A 314 28.60 9.23 21.45
C ALA A 314 28.06 10.64 21.17
N LEU A 315 27.26 11.20 22.09
CA LEU A 315 26.66 12.53 21.97
C LEU A 315 27.47 13.64 22.65
N GLN A 316 28.45 13.28 23.48
CA GLN A 316 29.33 14.23 24.19
C GLN A 316 30.04 15.24 23.27
N PRO A 317 30.58 14.84 22.09
CA PRO A 317 31.26 15.79 21.19
C PRO A 317 30.33 16.89 20.65
N PHE A 318 29.03 16.60 20.52
CA PHE A 318 28.03 17.49 19.91
C PHE A 318 27.25 18.31 20.93
N LYS A 319 27.63 18.26 22.21
CA LYS A 319 26.91 18.94 23.29
C LYS A 319 26.78 20.45 23.08
N ASN A 320 27.85 21.09 22.60
CA ASN A 320 27.83 22.53 22.32
C ASN A 320 26.92 22.87 21.14
N ASP A 321 26.92 22.03 20.10
CA ASP A 321 26.08 22.21 18.92
C ASP A 321 24.59 22.08 19.26
N LEU A 322 24.24 21.16 20.16
CA LEU A 322 22.88 21.00 20.67
C LEU A 322 22.41 22.23 21.46
N ILE A 323 23.26 22.79 22.32
CA ILE A 323 22.98 24.00 23.08
C ILE A 323 22.74 25.18 22.13
N ASP A 324 23.59 25.33 21.12
CA ASP A 324 23.47 26.40 20.14
C ASP A 324 22.25 26.24 19.23
N LEU A 325 21.95 25.02 18.79
CA LEU A 325 20.75 24.71 18.03
C LEU A 325 19.48 25.06 18.82
N ARG A 326 19.40 24.67 20.10
CA ARG A 326 18.29 25.00 21.00
C ARG A 326 18.13 26.51 21.17
N ARG A 327 19.24 27.23 21.36
CA ARG A 327 19.23 28.71 21.48
C ARG A 327 18.78 29.38 20.19
N ASN A 328 19.24 28.91 19.03
CA ASN A 328 18.84 29.43 17.73
C ASN A 328 17.34 29.24 17.48
N ALA A 329 16.81 28.05 17.74
CA ALA A 329 15.38 27.77 17.63
C ALA A 329 14.55 28.63 18.59
N GLN A 330 14.97 28.77 19.85
CA GLN A 330 14.27 29.59 20.84
C GLN A 330 14.28 31.09 20.50
N ARG A 331 15.41 31.64 20.04
CA ARG A 331 15.47 33.04 19.58
C ARG A 331 14.53 33.28 18.41
N LYS A 332 14.49 32.35 17.45
CA LYS A 332 13.62 32.47 16.28
C LYS A 332 12.14 32.37 16.65
N LEU A 333 11.78 31.50 17.61
CA LEU A 333 10.42 31.43 18.17
C LEU A 333 9.99 32.74 18.87
N SER A 334 10.89 33.36 19.63
CA SER A 334 10.60 34.63 20.29
C SER A 334 10.45 35.79 19.29
N GLN A 335 11.18 35.75 18.17
CA GLN A 335 11.06 36.73 17.09
C GLN A 335 9.78 36.59 16.25
N THR A 336 9.15 35.42 16.22
CA THR A 336 7.88 35.22 15.50
C THR A 336 6.64 35.53 16.34
N HIS A 337 6.80 35.82 17.63
CA HIS A 337 5.72 36.22 18.56
C HIS A 337 5.77 37.72 18.93
N SER A 338 6.70 38.48 18.37
CA SER A 338 6.75 39.96 18.40
C SER A 338 6.35 40.49 17.04
#